data_AF-A0A937MTB8-F1
#
_entry.id   AF-A0A937MTB8-F1
#
_cell.length_a   1.000
_cell.length_b   1.000
_cell.length_c   1.000
_cell.angle_alpha   90.00
_cell.angle_beta   90.00
_cell.angle_gamma   90.00
#
_symmetry.space_group_name_H-M   'P 1'
#
loop_
_entity.id
_entity.type
_entity.pdbx_description
1 polymer ?
#
loop_
_entity_poly.entity_id
_entity_poly.type
_entity_poly.pdbx_seq_one_letter_code
_entity_poly.pdbx_strand_id
1 'polypeptide(L)'
;MMEIEAMKKVMFLGWILFVFLTGNPVWAQSGGHASVGLGHGEEGYLHLEEMVKHLEFSLKMQDASEELKTHGPVALQHAKEALKHYNEALKHGSEALGRPAGMPMAEGSGEERVPRREEEGSSHSHDEGSH
;
A
#
# COMPACT_ATOMS: atom_id res chain seq x y z
N MET A 1 13.67 32.51 -48.51
CA MET A 1 12.46 32.83 -47.72
C MET A 1 11.71 31.56 -47.28
N MET A 2 11.41 30.63 -48.20
CA MET A 2 10.78 29.33 -47.88
C MET A 2 11.55 28.46 -46.86
N GLU A 3 12.89 28.45 -46.91
CA GLU A 3 13.76 27.71 -45.98
C GLU A 3 13.60 28.15 -44.51
N ILE A 4 13.50 29.45 -44.25
CA ILE A 4 13.36 30.01 -42.89
C ILE A 4 11.98 29.68 -42.32
N GLU A 5 10.96 29.65 -43.17
CA GLU A 5 9.59 29.34 -42.77
C GLU A 5 9.41 27.84 -42.49
N ALA A 6 10.07 26.97 -43.26
CA ALA A 6 10.14 25.54 -42.97
C ALA A 6 10.87 25.28 -41.64
N MET A 7 11.99 25.94 -41.39
CA MET A 7 12.76 25.80 -40.15
C MET A 7 11.97 26.24 -38.91
N LYS A 8 11.21 27.34 -39.02
CA LYS A 8 10.30 27.79 -37.95
C LYS A 8 9.19 26.78 -37.66
N LYS A 9 8.63 26.14 -38.68
CA LYS A 9 7.61 25.08 -38.51
C LYS A 9 8.18 23.85 -37.83
N VAL A 10 9.38 23.42 -38.21
CA VAL A 10 10.07 22.28 -37.57
C VAL A 10 10.39 22.59 -36.10
N MET A 11 10.90 23.78 -35.80
CA MET A 11 11.15 24.20 -34.42
C MET A 11 9.87 24.29 -33.59
N PHE A 12 8.79 24.80 -34.17
CA PHE A 12 7.50 24.90 -33.49
C PHE A 12 6.90 23.52 -33.19
N LEU A 13 6.94 22.60 -34.15
CA LEU A 13 6.52 21.21 -33.96
C LEU A 13 7.39 20.49 -32.92
N GLY A 14 8.71 20.70 -32.96
CA GLY A 14 9.63 20.17 -31.97
C GLY A 14 9.35 20.71 -30.56
N TRP A 15 9.00 21.99 -30.45
CA TRP A 15 8.64 22.61 -29.17
C TRP A 15 7.31 22.08 -28.63
N ILE A 16 6.29 21.90 -29.49
CA ILE A 16 5.02 21.26 -29.10
C ILE A 16 5.28 19.83 -28.60
N LEU A 17 6.08 19.06 -29.33
CA LEU A 17 6.43 17.69 -28.93
C LEU A 17 7.19 17.66 -27.60
N PHE A 18 8.13 18.58 -27.41
CA PHE A 18 8.88 18.71 -26.15
C PHE A 18 7.96 19.05 -24.97
N VAL A 19 7.03 20.01 -25.14
CA VAL A 19 6.03 20.34 -24.11
C VAL A 19 5.10 19.15 -23.83
N PHE A 20 4.69 18.38 -24.85
CA PHE A 20 3.89 17.18 -24.64
C PHE A 20 4.65 16.08 -23.88
N LEU A 21 5.93 15.85 -24.21
CA LEU A 21 6.77 14.84 -23.56
C LEU A 21 7.12 15.20 -22.11
N THR A 22 7.27 16.50 -21.81
CA THR A 22 7.68 16.98 -20.47
C THR A 22 6.51 17.39 -19.58
N GLY A 23 5.37 17.77 -20.16
CA GLY A 23 4.23 18.36 -19.45
C GLY A 23 3.19 17.37 -18.93
N ASN A 24 3.23 16.10 -19.34
CA ASN A 24 2.25 15.08 -18.91
C ASN A 24 2.92 13.75 -18.54
N PRO A 25 3.52 13.64 -17.34
CA PRO A 25 3.99 12.34 -16.85
C PRO A 25 2.80 11.48 -16.41
N VAL A 26 2.06 10.91 -17.37
CA VAL A 26 0.96 9.93 -17.13
C VAL A 26 1.40 8.79 -16.21
N TRP A 27 2.69 8.43 -16.30
CA TRP A 27 3.37 7.40 -15.51
C TRP A 27 3.37 7.72 -13.99
N ALA A 28 3.42 8.99 -13.62
CA ALA A 28 3.42 9.42 -12.22
C ALA A 28 2.03 9.29 -11.58
N GLN A 29 0.95 9.46 -12.36
CA GLN A 29 -0.42 9.42 -11.84
C GLN A 29 -0.90 7.98 -11.57
N SER A 30 -0.54 7.01 -12.42
CA SER A 30 -0.90 5.60 -12.19
C SER A 30 -0.08 4.96 -11.07
N GLY A 31 1.19 5.36 -10.90
CA GLY A 31 2.07 4.82 -9.86
C GLY A 31 1.59 5.14 -8.43
N GLY A 32 1.10 6.36 -8.19
CA GLY A 32 0.65 6.77 -6.85
C GLY A 32 -0.59 6.01 -6.35
N HIS A 33 -1.58 5.76 -7.22
CA HIS A 33 -2.74 4.95 -6.82
C HIS A 33 -2.39 3.48 -6.65
N ALA A 34 -1.48 2.95 -7.49
CA ALA A 34 -1.00 1.59 -7.35
C ALA A 34 -0.21 1.38 -6.04
N SER A 35 0.57 2.38 -5.58
CA SER A 35 1.27 2.27 -4.30
C SER A 35 0.34 2.30 -3.08
N VAL A 36 -0.71 3.12 -3.09
CA VAL A 36 -1.74 3.11 -2.04
C VAL A 36 -2.52 1.79 -2.04
N GLY A 37 -2.90 1.31 -3.22
CA GLY A 37 -3.57 0.02 -3.37
C GLY A 37 -2.73 -1.16 -2.87
N LEU A 38 -1.41 -1.14 -3.11
CA LEU A 38 -0.50 -2.13 -2.54
C LEU A 38 -0.45 -2.06 -1.01
N GLY A 39 -0.43 -0.85 -0.43
CA GLY A 39 -0.48 -0.66 1.02
C GLY A 39 -1.74 -1.25 1.67
N HIS A 40 -2.94 -0.97 1.13
CA HIS A 40 -4.17 -1.62 1.59
C HIS A 40 -4.14 -3.15 1.38
N GLY A 41 -3.41 -3.62 0.36
CA GLY A 41 -3.14 -5.03 0.16
C GLY A 41 -2.35 -5.64 1.33
N GLU A 42 -1.27 -4.99 1.74
CA GLU A 42 -0.44 -5.42 2.87
C GLU A 42 -1.25 -5.46 4.19
N GLU A 43 -2.07 -4.44 4.45
CA GLU A 43 -3.00 -4.41 5.60
C GLU A 43 -4.05 -5.54 5.52
N GLY A 44 -4.64 -5.74 4.33
CA GLY A 44 -5.63 -6.79 4.10
C GLY A 44 -5.06 -8.20 4.30
N TYR A 45 -3.78 -8.41 3.98
CA TYR A 45 -3.08 -9.67 4.28
C TYR A 45 -2.99 -9.93 5.78
N LEU A 46 -2.63 -8.92 6.58
CA LEU A 46 -2.57 -9.04 8.05
C LEU A 46 -3.95 -9.35 8.65
N HIS A 47 -5.00 -8.68 8.16
CA HIS A 47 -6.37 -8.96 8.61
C HIS A 47 -6.78 -10.41 8.30
N LEU A 48 -6.47 -10.92 7.11
CA LEU A 48 -6.77 -12.30 6.76
C LEU A 48 -5.96 -13.30 7.61
N GLU A 49 -4.71 -12.99 7.92
CA GLU A 49 -3.88 -13.81 8.81
C GLU A 49 -4.49 -13.89 10.23
N GLU A 50 -4.97 -12.76 10.75
CA GLU A 50 -5.63 -12.73 12.05
C GLU A 50 -6.98 -13.47 12.05
N MET A 51 -7.76 -13.34 10.98
CA MET A 51 -8.98 -14.13 10.80
C MET A 51 -8.69 -15.64 10.79
N VAL A 52 -7.60 -16.07 10.16
CA VAL A 52 -7.15 -17.47 10.17
C VAL A 52 -6.83 -17.93 11.60
N LYS A 53 -6.10 -17.13 12.39
CA LYS A 53 -5.81 -17.45 13.80
C LYS A 53 -7.09 -17.61 14.63
N HIS A 54 -8.06 -16.71 14.47
CA HIS A 54 -9.34 -16.81 15.17
C HIS A 54 -10.14 -18.06 14.77
N LEU A 55 -10.13 -18.43 13.50
CA LEU A 55 -10.78 -19.66 13.05
C LEU A 55 -10.08 -20.91 13.61
N GLU A 56 -8.75 -20.95 13.62
CA GLU A 56 -7.98 -22.04 14.24
C GLU A 56 -8.25 -22.17 15.74
N PHE A 57 -8.31 -21.04 16.43
CA PHE A 57 -8.63 -21.02 17.86
C PHE A 57 -10.05 -21.55 18.08
N SER A 58 -11.03 -21.10 17.30
CA SER A 58 -12.43 -21.50 17.43
C SER A 58 -12.61 -23.01 17.23
N LEU A 59 -11.85 -23.61 16.31
CA LEU A 59 -11.85 -25.07 16.08
C LEU A 59 -11.26 -25.88 17.23
N LYS A 60 -10.46 -25.28 18.11
CA LYS A 60 -9.86 -25.94 19.29
C LYS A 60 -10.77 -25.89 20.51
N MET A 61 -11.83 -25.08 20.50
CA MET A 61 -12.75 -24.95 21.64
C MET A 61 -13.57 -26.23 21.81
N GLN A 62 -13.70 -26.71 23.05
CA GLN A 62 -14.41 -27.97 23.36
C GLN A 62 -15.91 -27.87 23.07
N ASP A 63 -16.47 -26.68 23.17
CA ASP A 63 -17.86 -26.31 22.91
C ASP A 63 -18.09 -25.76 21.49
N ALA A 64 -17.13 -25.93 20.57
CA ALA A 64 -17.32 -25.60 19.16
C ALA A 64 -18.57 -26.30 18.60
N SER A 65 -19.36 -25.58 17.81
CA SER A 65 -20.57 -26.12 17.20
C SER A 65 -20.26 -27.25 16.22
N GLU A 66 -21.20 -28.17 16.03
CA GLU A 66 -21.03 -29.27 15.06
C GLU A 66 -20.87 -28.77 13.63
N GLU A 67 -21.53 -27.67 13.27
CA GLU A 67 -21.34 -27.00 11.97
C GLU A 67 -19.91 -26.49 11.81
N LEU A 68 -19.35 -25.85 12.85
CA LEU A 68 -17.96 -25.36 12.82
C LEU A 68 -16.97 -26.53 12.74
N LYS A 69 -17.19 -27.63 13.46
CA LYS A 69 -16.34 -28.82 13.36
C LYS A 69 -16.39 -29.46 11.98
N THR A 70 -17.55 -29.44 11.33
CA THR A 70 -17.76 -30.05 10.01
C THR A 70 -17.19 -29.21 8.89
N HIS A 71 -17.41 -27.89 8.90
CA HIS A 71 -17.03 -27.01 7.79
C HIS A 71 -15.75 -26.20 8.05
N GLY A 72 -15.43 -25.92 9.31
CA GLY A 72 -14.32 -25.07 9.69
C GLY A 72 -12.95 -25.56 9.23
N PRO A 73 -12.62 -26.87 9.22
CA PRO A 73 -11.34 -27.34 8.67
C PRO A 73 -11.18 -27.02 7.17
N VAL A 74 -12.25 -27.14 6.38
CA VAL A 74 -12.23 -26.80 4.95
C VAL A 74 -12.15 -25.30 4.74
N ALA A 75 -12.92 -24.52 5.52
CA ALA A 75 -12.83 -23.06 5.50
C ALA A 75 -11.43 -22.56 5.87
N LEU A 76 -10.80 -23.18 6.87
CA LEU A 76 -9.43 -22.89 7.30
C LEU A 76 -8.41 -23.22 6.20
N GLN A 77 -8.57 -24.35 5.51
CA GLN A 77 -7.73 -24.71 4.37
C GLN A 77 -7.81 -23.63 3.28
N HIS A 78 -9.02 -23.25 2.87
CA HIS A 78 -9.21 -22.21 1.86
C HIS A 78 -8.65 -20.84 2.28
N ALA A 79 -8.81 -20.46 3.55
CA ALA A 79 -8.24 -19.21 4.05
C ALA A 79 -6.70 -19.21 4.00
N LYS A 80 -6.07 -20.36 4.32
CA LYS A 80 -4.60 -20.52 4.17
C LYS A 80 -4.15 -20.51 2.71
N GLU A 81 -4.92 -21.09 1.80
CA GLU A 81 -4.65 -21.01 0.36
C GLU A 81 -4.80 -19.57 -0.15
N ALA A 82 -5.83 -18.85 0.31
CA ALA A 82 -6.03 -17.44 0.00
C ALA A 82 -4.84 -16.58 0.46
N LEU A 83 -4.30 -16.79 1.66
CA LEU A 83 -3.08 -16.11 2.12
C LEU A 83 -1.89 -16.33 1.17
N LYS A 84 -1.69 -17.55 0.66
CA LYS A 84 -0.61 -17.82 -0.30
C LYS A 84 -0.75 -16.98 -1.57
N HIS A 85 -1.95 -16.99 -2.17
CA HIS A 85 -2.22 -16.20 -3.38
C HIS A 85 -2.18 -14.70 -3.13
N TYR A 86 -2.62 -14.26 -1.95
CA TYR A 86 -2.52 -12.87 -1.54
C TYR A 86 -1.04 -12.44 -1.48
N ASN A 87 -0.18 -13.24 -0.83
CA ASN A 87 1.24 -12.96 -0.76
C ASN A 87 1.91 -12.92 -2.17
N GLU A 88 1.53 -13.82 -3.07
CA GLU A 88 1.96 -13.77 -4.48
C GLU A 88 1.52 -12.48 -5.19
N ALA A 89 0.28 -12.04 -4.95
CA ALA A 89 -0.25 -10.80 -5.50
C ALA A 89 0.50 -9.56 -4.97
N LEU A 90 0.83 -9.53 -3.67
CA LEU A 90 1.63 -8.46 -3.07
C LEU A 90 3.04 -8.41 -3.65
N LYS A 91 3.66 -9.57 -3.86
CA LYS A 91 4.97 -9.66 -4.51
C LYS A 91 4.92 -9.06 -5.92
N HIS A 92 3.96 -9.46 -6.75
CA HIS A 92 3.82 -8.91 -8.10
C HIS A 92 3.49 -7.41 -8.09
N GLY A 93 2.64 -6.95 -7.16
CA GLY A 93 2.34 -5.52 -7.00
C GLY A 93 3.58 -4.71 -6.61
N SER A 94 4.43 -5.25 -5.74
CA SER A 94 5.70 -4.64 -5.35
C SER A 94 6.67 -4.54 -6.53
N GLU A 95 6.83 -5.64 -7.27
CA GLU A 95 7.66 -5.71 -8.48
C GLU A 95 7.19 -4.71 -9.55
N ALA A 96 5.88 -4.60 -9.77
CA ALA A 96 5.29 -3.65 -10.72
C ALA A 96 5.55 -2.18 -10.34
N LEU A 97 5.71 -1.90 -9.05
CA LEU A 97 6.06 -0.57 -8.52
C LEU A 97 7.57 -0.34 -8.43
N GLY A 98 8.40 -1.31 -8.82
CA GLY A 98 9.85 -1.23 -8.66
C GLY A 98 10.30 -1.18 -7.21
N ARG A 99 9.45 -1.62 -6.27
CA ARG A 99 9.77 -1.72 -4.85
C ARG A 99 10.24 -3.14 -4.53
N PRO A 100 11.23 -3.33 -3.65
CA PRO A 100 11.46 -4.65 -3.07
C PRO A 100 10.16 -5.10 -2.39
N ALA A 101 9.80 -6.37 -2.52
CA ALA A 101 8.67 -6.94 -1.80
C ALA A 101 8.91 -6.71 -0.30
N GLY A 102 8.21 -5.72 0.25
CA GLY A 102 8.26 -5.40 1.67
C GLY A 102 7.51 -6.48 2.42
N MET A 103 8.07 -6.96 3.54
CA MET A 103 7.26 -7.66 4.53
C MET A 103 6.12 -6.72 4.96
N PRO A 104 4.91 -7.25 5.27
CA PRO A 104 3.81 -6.41 5.72
C PRO A 104 4.29 -5.59 6.91
N MET A 105 4.03 -4.29 6.85
CA MET A 105 4.41 -3.33 7.88
C MET A 105 3.92 -3.88 9.24
N ALA A 106 4.86 -4.15 10.15
CA ALA A 106 4.51 -4.44 11.53
C ALA A 106 3.77 -3.21 12.07
N GLU A 107 2.49 -3.41 12.35
CA GLU A 107 1.53 -2.55 13.03
C GLU A 107 2.16 -1.36 13.79
N GLY A 108 1.87 -0.13 13.36
CA GLY A 108 2.21 1.05 14.17
C GLY A 108 2.28 2.40 13.45
N SER A 109 1.28 3.23 13.78
CA SER A 109 1.27 4.70 13.73
C SER A 109 1.10 5.37 12.36
N GLY A 110 -0.10 5.92 12.15
CA GLY A 110 -0.19 7.19 11.45
C GLY A 110 0.62 8.23 12.22
N GLU A 111 1.73 8.68 11.65
CA GLU A 111 2.22 10.03 11.89
C GLU A 111 3.09 10.48 10.71
N GLU A 112 2.68 11.61 10.16
CA GLU A 112 3.30 12.36 9.10
C GLU A 112 4.73 12.77 9.50
N ARG A 113 5.75 12.09 8.99
CA ARG A 113 7.15 12.55 9.15
C ARG A 113 7.45 13.72 8.23
N VAL A 114 7.09 14.92 8.67
CA VAL A 114 7.73 16.18 8.23
C VAL A 114 9.03 16.36 9.00
N PRO A 115 10.17 16.75 8.39
CA PRO A 115 11.39 17.01 9.13
C PRO A 115 11.29 18.39 9.80
N ARG A 116 11.08 18.43 11.12
CA ARG A 116 11.05 19.69 11.88
C ARG A 116 12.45 20.06 12.37
N ARG A 117 12.93 21.15 11.80
CA ARG A 117 14.08 21.97 12.17
C ARG A 117 14.02 22.33 13.66
N GLU A 118 15.16 22.23 14.34
CA GLU A 118 15.42 22.75 15.68
C GLU A 118 14.97 24.22 15.77
N GLU A 119 14.15 24.56 16.76
CA GLU A 119 14.20 25.83 17.50
C GLU A 119 13.39 25.71 18.80
N GLU A 120 13.92 26.41 19.80
CA GLU A 120 13.69 26.32 21.24
C GLU A 120 12.33 26.84 21.72
N GLY A 121 11.97 26.43 22.93
CA GLY A 121 11.27 27.31 23.88
C GLY A 121 9.75 27.19 23.94
N SER A 122 9.25 26.52 24.99
CA SER A 122 8.45 27.15 26.05
C SER A 122 7.61 26.12 26.81
N SER A 123 7.70 26.22 28.13
CA SER A 123 7.08 25.42 29.18
C SER A 123 5.55 25.41 29.16
N HIS A 124 4.96 24.22 29.31
CA HIS A 124 3.61 24.03 29.86
C HIS A 124 3.58 22.70 30.63
N SER A 125 3.38 22.79 31.94
CA SER A 125 3.32 21.70 32.92
C SER A 125 2.12 20.78 32.72
N HIS A 126 2.35 19.47 32.76
CA HIS A 126 1.33 18.46 33.03
C HIS A 126 1.24 18.22 34.54
N ASP A 127 0.03 18.29 35.07
CA ASP A 127 -0.32 17.91 36.44
C ASP A 127 -0.84 16.47 36.39
N GLU A 128 -0.11 15.53 37.02
CA GLU A 128 -0.61 14.19 37.32
C GLU A 128 -1.32 14.23 38.68
N GLY A 129 -2.55 13.73 38.74
CA GLY A 129 -3.31 13.69 39.99
C GLY A 129 -4.44 12.67 39.96
N SER A 130 -4.12 11.44 40.38
CA SER A 130 -4.99 10.33 40.70
C SER A 130 -6.09 10.70 41.71
N HIS A 131 -7.32 10.20 41.52
CA HIS A 131 -8.22 9.66 42.57
C HIS A 131 -9.42 8.95 41.94
#